data_AF-A0A9D7XJ06-F1
#
_entry.id   AF-A0A9D7XJ06-F1
#
_cell.length_a   1.000
_cell.length_b   1.000
_cell.length_c   1.000
_cell.angle_alpha   90.00
_cell.angle_beta   90.00
_cell.angle_gamma   90.00
#
_symmetry.space_group_name_H-M   'P 1'
#
loop_
_entity.id
_entity.type
_entity.pdbx_description
1 polymer ?
#
loop_
_entity_poly.entity_id
_entity_poly.type
_entity_poly.pdbx_seq_one_letter_code
_entity_poly.pdbx_strand_id
1 'polypeptide(L)'
;MPYLLKDTGVSGGRIYPQFKVADCELHWTYGTYKESKSALDRNKVPYVNFHSNNFLVPRNIMLQFPFDESIVTYGFEDTLWANQLSKHNIKMLHIDNPIIHQGLEKNSVFLSKTKWAIENLVELNVKGILLNTGIEKLYGILKKWGCHQFVGSILNNMQIQISKQLCSSHPRLFLFQLYKLGLYIHLRNSRR
;
A
#
# COMPACT_ATOMS: atom_id res chain seq x y z
N MET A 1 -16.81 6.15 25.67
CA MET A 1 -17.16 6.48 24.27
C MET A 1 -18.52 5.85 23.93
N PRO A 2 -19.66 6.45 24.31
CA PRO A 2 -20.99 5.82 24.17
C PRO A 2 -21.55 5.80 22.73
N TYR A 3 -20.86 6.39 21.75
CA TYR A 3 -21.34 6.52 20.36
C TYR A 3 -20.66 5.60 19.35
N LEU A 4 -19.66 4.82 19.78
CA LEU A 4 -19.03 3.82 18.93
C LEU A 4 -19.67 2.46 19.19
N LEU A 5 -20.21 1.85 18.13
CA LEU A 5 -20.66 0.46 18.17
C LEU A 5 -19.53 -0.40 18.76
N LYS A 6 -19.87 -1.26 19.73
CA LYS A 6 -18.89 -2.06 20.51
C LYS A 6 -17.94 -2.89 19.64
N ASP A 7 -18.31 -3.14 18.38
CA ASP A 7 -17.60 -4.01 17.44
C ASP A 7 -17.17 -3.29 16.14
N THR A 8 -16.96 -1.96 16.19
CA THR A 8 -16.58 -1.17 15.01
C THR A 8 -15.29 -0.40 15.23
N GLY A 9 -14.32 -0.60 14.34
CA GLY A 9 -13.14 0.26 14.21
C GLY A 9 -13.47 1.52 13.41
N VAL A 10 -12.88 2.65 13.78
CA VAL A 10 -13.00 3.93 13.06
C VAL A 10 -11.65 4.44 12.60
N SER A 11 -11.54 4.89 11.36
CA SER A 11 -10.31 5.46 10.79
C SER A 11 -10.53 6.87 10.23
N GLY A 12 -9.78 7.84 10.74
CA GLY A 12 -9.85 9.24 10.31
C GLY A 12 -9.11 9.52 9.01
N GLY A 13 -8.16 8.66 8.62
CA GLY A 13 -7.38 8.80 7.39
C GLY A 13 -6.26 9.81 7.51
N ARG A 14 -5.67 10.18 6.36
CA ARG A 14 -4.57 11.13 6.26
C ARG A 14 -4.68 11.99 5.02
N ILE A 15 -4.06 13.16 5.11
CA ILE A 15 -3.81 14.09 4.03
C ILE A 15 -2.33 14.48 4.01
N TYR A 16 -1.90 15.07 2.90
CA TYR A 16 -0.54 15.51 2.68
C TYR A 16 -0.47 17.05 2.69
N PRO A 17 0.69 17.66 2.97
CA PRO A 17 0.85 19.10 2.94
C PRO A 17 0.39 19.71 1.60
N GLN A 18 -0.16 20.92 1.63
CA GLN A 18 -0.70 21.56 0.42
C GLN A 18 0.34 21.77 -0.68
N PHE A 19 1.59 22.04 -0.28
CA PHE A 19 2.70 22.32 -1.20
C PHE A 19 3.62 21.10 -1.33
N LYS A 20 4.12 20.90 -2.55
CA LYS A 20 5.18 19.93 -2.83
C LYS A 20 6.45 20.32 -2.09
N VAL A 21 7.14 19.32 -1.56
CA VAL A 21 8.44 19.47 -0.94
C VAL A 21 9.50 18.97 -1.91
N ALA A 22 10.54 19.79 -2.13
CA ALA A 22 11.66 19.46 -3.00
C ALA A 22 12.30 18.12 -2.60
N ASP A 23 12.76 17.37 -3.60
CA ASP A 23 13.32 16.01 -3.46
C ASP A 23 12.35 14.94 -2.95
N CYS A 24 11.12 15.30 -2.56
CA CYS A 24 10.10 14.40 -2.00
C CYS A 24 8.84 14.32 -2.86
N GLU A 25 8.90 14.79 -4.10
CA GLU A 25 7.76 14.95 -5.00
C GLU A 25 7.06 13.63 -5.28
N LEU A 26 7.78 12.50 -5.31
CA LEU A 26 7.20 11.18 -5.57
C LEU A 26 6.34 10.74 -4.40
N HIS A 27 6.87 10.81 -3.18
CA HIS A 27 6.13 10.46 -1.97
C HIS A 27 4.93 11.40 -1.82
N TRP A 28 5.13 12.72 -1.98
CA TRP A 28 4.04 13.70 -1.94
C TRP A 28 2.95 13.42 -2.98
N THR A 29 3.35 13.18 -4.24
CA THR A 29 2.40 12.94 -5.34
C THR A 29 1.63 11.64 -5.11
N TYR A 30 2.32 10.59 -4.67
CA TYR A 30 1.66 9.32 -4.35
C TYR A 30 0.67 9.49 -3.18
N GLY A 31 1.12 10.09 -2.08
CA GLY A 31 0.30 10.33 -0.89
C GLY A 31 -0.93 11.18 -1.18
N THR A 32 -0.77 12.26 -1.94
CA THR A 32 -1.86 13.17 -2.30
C THR A 32 -2.90 12.49 -3.20
N TYR A 33 -2.48 11.77 -4.24
CA TYR A 33 -3.43 11.20 -5.22
C TYR A 33 -3.89 9.77 -4.92
N LYS A 34 -3.17 9.01 -4.08
CA LYS A 34 -3.51 7.61 -3.77
C LYS A 34 -3.94 7.38 -2.33
N GLU A 35 -3.41 8.13 -1.38
CA GLU A 35 -3.67 7.91 0.05
C GLU A 35 -4.64 8.93 0.65
N SER A 36 -4.66 10.16 0.12
CA SER A 36 -5.54 11.25 0.59
C SER A 36 -6.94 11.14 -0.02
N LYS A 37 -7.68 10.08 0.37
CA LYS A 37 -9.05 9.83 -0.09
C LYS A 37 -10.09 10.30 0.92
N SER A 38 -11.21 10.80 0.41
CA SER A 38 -12.40 11.13 1.21
C SER A 38 -12.88 9.91 2.01
N ALA A 39 -13.52 10.12 3.15
CA ALA A 39 -14.16 9.04 3.91
C ALA A 39 -15.17 8.26 3.04
N LEU A 40 -15.91 8.96 2.18
CA LEU A 40 -16.85 8.34 1.23
C LEU A 40 -16.13 7.33 0.32
N ASP A 41 -15.00 7.71 -0.29
CA ASP A 41 -14.24 6.80 -1.15
C ASP A 41 -13.55 5.69 -0.36
N ARG A 42 -13.08 5.99 0.86
CA ARG A 42 -12.47 4.98 1.74
C ARG A 42 -13.46 3.89 2.12
N ASN A 43 -14.69 4.26 2.45
CA ASN A 43 -15.78 3.35 2.82
C ASN A 43 -16.24 2.41 1.68
N LYS A 44 -15.90 2.66 0.41
CA LYS A 44 -16.19 1.72 -0.70
C LYS A 44 -15.40 0.41 -0.58
N VAL A 45 -14.16 0.49 -0.08
CA VAL A 45 -13.27 -0.66 0.16
C VAL A 45 -12.51 -0.42 1.48
N PRO A 46 -13.18 -0.50 2.64
CA PRO A 46 -12.70 0.04 3.91
C PRO A 46 -11.36 -0.59 4.34
N TYR A 47 -11.26 -1.91 4.28
CA TYR A 47 -10.04 -2.63 4.67
C TYR A 47 -8.82 -2.30 3.78
N VAL A 48 -9.04 -1.98 2.51
CA VAL A 48 -7.96 -1.68 1.55
C VAL A 48 -7.42 -0.25 1.73
N ASN A 49 -8.25 0.67 2.23
CA ASN A 49 -7.86 2.06 2.47
C ASN A 49 -7.55 2.33 3.95
N PHE A 50 -7.37 1.28 4.75
CA PHE A 50 -6.98 1.42 6.14
C PHE A 50 -5.50 1.77 6.28
N HIS A 51 -5.22 2.68 7.20
CA HIS A 51 -3.87 3.00 7.65
C HIS A 51 -3.87 3.12 9.18
N SER A 52 -2.83 2.58 9.82
CA SER A 52 -2.70 2.52 11.28
C SER A 52 -2.30 3.84 11.94
N ASN A 53 -2.21 4.93 11.18
CA ASN A 53 -1.73 6.22 11.65
C ASN A 53 -2.79 7.06 12.38
N ASN A 54 -4.08 6.80 12.13
CA ASN A 54 -5.18 7.54 12.71
C ASN A 54 -6.44 6.68 12.73
N PHE A 55 -6.54 5.88 13.78
CA PHE A 55 -7.68 5.00 13.99
C PHE A 55 -7.99 4.84 15.48
N LEU A 56 -9.21 4.40 15.74
CA LEU A 56 -9.71 4.04 17.04
C LEU A 56 -10.39 2.68 16.92
N VAL A 57 -10.04 1.75 17.80
CA VAL A 57 -10.64 0.41 17.81
C VAL A 57 -10.97 0.00 19.25
N PRO A 58 -12.08 -0.71 19.48
CA PRO A 58 -12.39 -1.29 20.77
C PRO A 58 -11.25 -2.18 21.31
N ARG A 59 -11.00 -2.09 22.62
CA ARG A 59 -9.90 -2.82 23.29
C ARG A 59 -9.98 -4.33 23.08
N ASN A 60 -11.17 -4.90 23.16
CA ASN A 60 -11.42 -6.33 22.93
C ASN A 60 -10.98 -6.76 21.52
N ILE A 61 -11.27 -5.96 20.50
CA ILE A 61 -10.84 -6.24 19.12
C ILE A 61 -9.31 -6.22 19.04
N MET A 62 -8.64 -5.20 19.59
CA MET A 62 -7.17 -5.12 19.55
C MET A 62 -6.50 -6.29 20.29
N LEU A 63 -7.05 -6.72 21.42
CA LEU A 63 -6.51 -7.86 22.17
C LEU A 63 -6.74 -9.21 21.47
N GLN A 64 -7.87 -9.36 20.78
CA GLN A 64 -8.19 -10.58 20.06
C GLN A 64 -7.46 -10.66 18.71
N PHE A 65 -7.22 -9.52 18.08
CA PHE A 65 -6.57 -9.38 16.77
C PHE A 65 -5.46 -8.34 16.85
N PRO A 66 -4.32 -8.65 17.52
CA PRO A 66 -3.18 -7.74 17.58
C PRO A 66 -2.49 -7.63 16.21
N PHE A 67 -1.63 -6.62 16.04
CA PHE A 67 -0.71 -6.59 14.90
C PHE A 67 0.26 -7.76 14.97
N ASP A 68 0.65 -8.28 13.81
CA ASP A 68 1.63 -9.36 13.73
C ASP A 68 3.06 -8.78 13.84
N GLU A 69 3.61 -8.83 15.06
CA GLU A 69 4.96 -8.35 15.37
C GLU A 69 6.08 -9.21 14.75
N SER A 70 5.77 -10.41 14.23
CA SER A 70 6.75 -11.26 13.55
C SER A 70 7.13 -10.73 12.16
N ILE A 71 6.37 -9.75 11.65
CA ILE A 71 6.60 -9.11 10.37
C ILE A 71 7.55 -7.93 10.57
N VAL A 72 8.84 -8.27 10.57
CA VAL A 72 9.92 -7.29 10.74
C VAL A 72 10.22 -6.52 9.45
N THR A 73 9.66 -6.97 8.32
CA THR A 73 9.91 -6.42 6.98
C THR A 73 8.92 -5.31 6.63
N TYR A 74 9.45 -4.15 6.22
CA TYR A 74 8.69 -2.94 5.93
C TYR A 74 7.55 -3.17 4.92
N GLY A 75 6.35 -2.74 5.31
CA GLY A 75 5.18 -2.62 4.43
C GLY A 75 4.13 -3.70 4.67
N PHE A 76 2.86 -3.31 4.47
CA PHE A 76 1.65 -4.14 4.57
C PHE A 76 1.22 -4.57 5.99
N GLU A 77 1.87 -4.14 7.06
CA GLU A 77 1.42 -4.40 8.45
C GLU A 77 -0.04 -3.95 8.67
N ASP A 78 -0.35 -2.71 8.28
CA ASP A 78 -1.71 -2.14 8.32
C ASP A 78 -2.70 -2.94 7.46
N THR A 79 -2.26 -3.35 6.27
CA THR A 79 -3.05 -4.12 5.31
C THR A 79 -3.35 -5.52 5.83
N LEU A 80 -2.39 -6.17 6.49
CA LEU A 80 -2.54 -7.50 7.08
C LEU A 80 -3.49 -7.47 8.26
N TRP A 81 -3.34 -6.49 9.13
CA TRP A 81 -4.26 -6.28 10.25
C TRP A 81 -5.67 -6.00 9.75
N ALA A 82 -5.85 -5.11 8.77
CA ALA A 82 -7.15 -4.86 8.15
C ALA A 82 -7.74 -6.12 7.47
N ASN A 83 -6.90 -6.96 6.84
CA ASN A 83 -7.33 -8.23 6.27
C ASN A 83 -7.77 -9.23 7.35
N GLN A 84 -7.12 -9.26 8.51
CA GLN A 84 -7.53 -10.08 9.65
C GLN A 84 -8.91 -9.65 10.16
N LEU A 85 -9.14 -8.33 10.31
CA LEU A 85 -10.46 -7.80 10.68
C LEU A 85 -11.53 -8.14 9.64
N SER A 86 -11.20 -8.02 8.35
CA SER A 86 -12.09 -8.40 7.24
C SER A 86 -12.50 -9.87 7.32
N LYS A 87 -11.57 -10.79 7.58
CA LYS A 87 -11.85 -12.24 7.71
C LYS A 87 -12.79 -12.57 8.87
N HIS A 88 -12.81 -11.74 9.90
CA HIS A 88 -13.68 -11.91 11.08
C HIS A 88 -14.92 -11.02 11.03
N ASN A 89 -15.22 -10.40 9.88
CA ASN A 89 -16.37 -9.52 9.67
C ASN A 89 -16.44 -8.34 10.65
N ILE A 90 -15.29 -7.86 11.13
CA ILE A 90 -15.22 -6.71 12.04
C ILE A 90 -15.38 -5.45 11.22
N LYS A 91 -16.42 -4.67 11.52
CA LYS A 91 -16.75 -3.47 10.74
C LYS A 91 -15.67 -2.41 10.90
N MET A 92 -15.28 -1.81 9.78
CA MET A 92 -14.38 -0.67 9.72
C MET A 92 -15.07 0.51 9.03
N LEU A 93 -15.21 1.61 9.76
CA LEU A 93 -15.84 2.84 9.29
C LEU A 93 -14.79 3.94 9.11
N HIS A 94 -14.86 4.64 7.99
CA HIS A 94 -14.03 5.82 7.76
C HIS A 94 -14.82 7.10 7.98
N ILE A 95 -14.18 8.08 8.62
CA ILE A 95 -14.70 9.43 8.85
C ILE A 95 -13.69 10.46 8.34
N ASP A 96 -14.15 11.64 7.94
CA ASP A 96 -13.27 12.75 7.53
C ASP A 96 -12.72 13.47 8.76
N ASN A 97 -11.73 12.85 9.38
CA ASN A 97 -10.91 13.42 10.43
C ASN A 97 -9.43 13.14 10.14
N PRO A 98 -8.89 13.60 9.00
CA PRO A 98 -7.56 13.19 8.57
C PRO A 98 -6.46 13.89 9.37
N ILE A 99 -5.37 13.19 9.62
CA ILE A 99 -4.12 13.80 10.09
C ILE A 99 -3.26 14.27 8.92
N ILE A 100 -2.41 15.27 9.13
CA ILE A 100 -1.44 15.72 8.13
C ILE A 100 -0.18 14.85 8.24
N HIS A 101 0.18 14.15 7.18
CA HIS A 101 1.40 13.36 7.11
C HIS A 101 2.59 14.25 6.71
N GLN A 102 3.34 14.73 7.70
CA GLN A 102 4.52 15.59 7.49
C GLN A 102 5.82 14.81 7.21
N GLY A 103 5.86 13.51 7.47
CA GLY A 103 7.02 12.64 7.32
C GLY A 103 7.35 12.28 5.86
N LEU A 104 7.45 13.28 4.99
CA LEU A 104 7.82 13.07 3.59
C LEU A 104 9.24 12.56 3.48
N GLU A 105 9.46 11.73 2.48
CA GLU A 105 10.73 11.06 2.26
C GLU A 105 11.26 11.43 0.89
N LYS A 106 12.59 11.50 0.80
CA LYS A 106 13.27 11.72 -0.48
C LYS A 106 12.85 10.66 -1.48
N ASN A 107 12.72 11.04 -2.76
CA ASN A 107 12.25 10.17 -3.84
C ASN A 107 13.03 8.85 -3.90
N SER A 108 14.36 8.90 -3.71
CA SER A 108 15.23 7.73 -3.66
C SER A 108 14.93 6.82 -2.45
N VAL A 109 14.70 7.39 -1.28
CA VAL A 109 14.35 6.65 -0.06
C VAL A 109 12.98 5.99 -0.21
N PHE A 110 11.99 6.74 -0.71
CA PHE A 110 10.64 6.24 -0.95
C PHE A 110 10.64 5.11 -2.00
N LEU A 111 11.45 5.20 -3.05
CA LEU A 111 11.63 4.11 -4.03
C LEU A 111 12.26 2.86 -3.40
N SER A 112 13.30 3.02 -2.59
CA SER A 112 13.93 1.89 -1.88
C SER A 112 12.94 1.20 -0.93
N LYS A 113 12.18 1.99 -0.16
CA LYS A 113 11.11 1.48 0.70
C LYS A 113 10.00 0.79 -0.09
N THR A 114 9.65 1.31 -1.26
CA THR A 114 8.71 0.66 -2.17
C THR A 114 9.25 -0.69 -2.65
N LYS A 115 10.53 -0.78 -2.98
CA LYS A 115 11.16 -2.05 -3.38
C LYS A 115 11.08 -3.09 -2.26
N TRP A 116 11.43 -2.72 -1.03
CA TRP A 116 11.31 -3.61 0.13
C TRP A 116 9.87 -4.07 0.36
N ALA A 117 8.90 -3.16 0.23
CA ALA A 117 7.48 -3.52 0.35
C ALA A 117 7.07 -4.56 -0.73
N ILE A 118 7.52 -4.39 -1.98
CA ILE A 118 7.22 -5.37 -3.05
C ILE A 118 7.90 -6.72 -2.80
N GLU A 119 9.14 -6.73 -2.29
CA GLU A 119 9.82 -7.96 -1.86
C GLU A 119 9.02 -8.68 -0.78
N ASN A 120 8.56 -7.95 0.24
CA ASN A 120 7.71 -8.49 1.30
C ASN A 120 6.38 -9.04 0.77
N LEU A 121 5.73 -8.31 -0.15
CA LEU A 121 4.49 -8.77 -0.78
C LEU A 121 4.67 -10.10 -1.51
N VAL A 122 5.80 -10.27 -2.22
CA VAL A 122 6.12 -11.53 -2.90
C VAL A 122 6.34 -12.66 -1.90
N GLU A 123 7.00 -12.39 -0.77
CA GLU A 123 7.21 -13.36 0.31
C GLU A 123 5.92 -13.83 0.94
N LEU A 124 5.03 -12.90 1.30
CA LEU A 124 3.70 -13.21 1.81
C LEU A 124 2.93 -14.08 0.80
N ASN A 125 2.98 -13.71 -0.49
CA ASN A 125 2.32 -14.46 -1.55
C ASN A 125 2.87 -15.90 -1.68
N VAL A 126 4.18 -16.09 -1.60
CA VAL A 126 4.83 -17.43 -1.63
C VAL A 126 4.43 -18.25 -0.40
N LYS A 127 4.28 -17.63 0.77
CA LYS A 127 3.78 -18.26 2.01
C LYS A 127 2.26 -18.55 1.97
N GLY A 128 1.57 -18.25 0.88
CA GLY A 128 0.12 -18.46 0.74
C GLY A 128 -0.76 -17.35 1.32
N ILE A 129 -0.16 -16.27 1.82
CA ILE A 129 -0.88 -15.10 2.34
C ILE A 129 -1.16 -14.16 1.17
N LEU A 130 -2.39 -14.18 0.66
CA LEU A 130 -2.83 -13.30 -0.43
C LEU A 130 -3.43 -12.01 0.14
N LEU A 131 -2.82 -10.87 -0.20
CA LEU A 131 -3.32 -9.54 0.20
C LEU A 131 -4.30 -8.95 -0.83
N ASN A 132 -4.41 -9.57 -2.01
CA ASN A 132 -5.30 -9.18 -3.09
C ASN A 132 -5.10 -7.72 -3.52
N THR A 133 -3.84 -7.27 -3.49
CA THR A 133 -3.44 -5.93 -3.93
C THR A 133 -3.71 -5.75 -5.43
N GLY A 134 -3.77 -4.50 -5.90
CA GLY A 134 -3.93 -4.21 -7.34
C GLY A 134 -2.81 -4.82 -8.20
N ILE A 135 -1.60 -4.94 -7.65
CA ILE A 135 -0.44 -5.52 -8.34
C ILE A 135 -0.61 -7.04 -8.48
N GLU A 136 -1.03 -7.74 -7.42
CA GLU A 136 -1.30 -9.18 -7.47
C GLU A 136 -2.41 -9.51 -8.47
N LYS A 137 -3.50 -8.73 -8.49
CA LYS A 137 -4.60 -8.89 -9.45
C LYS A 137 -4.11 -8.73 -10.89
N LEU A 138 -3.35 -7.66 -11.17
CA LEU A 138 -2.82 -7.38 -12.49
C LEU A 138 -1.84 -8.47 -12.94
N TYR A 139 -0.95 -8.92 -12.06
CA TYR A 139 -0.08 -10.06 -12.31
C TYR A 139 -0.87 -11.33 -12.65
N GLY A 140 -1.94 -11.61 -11.91
CA GLY A 140 -2.83 -12.75 -12.17
C GLY A 140 -3.45 -12.71 -13.56
N ILE A 141 -3.88 -11.53 -14.03
CA ILE A 141 -4.40 -11.32 -15.39
C ILE A 141 -3.30 -11.59 -16.43
N LEU A 142 -2.12 -11.00 -16.26
CA LEU A 142 -0.98 -11.18 -17.18
C LEU A 142 -0.51 -12.64 -17.24
N LYS A 143 -0.58 -13.35 -16.11
CA LYS A 143 -0.24 -14.77 -16.04
C LYS A 143 -1.28 -15.62 -16.77
N LYS A 144 -2.58 -15.31 -16.62
CA LYS A 144 -3.66 -15.99 -17.36
C LYS A 144 -3.53 -15.82 -18.87
N TRP A 145 -3.07 -14.66 -19.34
CA TRP A 145 -2.81 -14.41 -20.76
C TRP A 145 -1.46 -14.93 -21.25
N GLY A 146 -0.63 -15.50 -20.38
CA GLY A 146 0.69 -16.03 -20.74
C GLY A 146 1.78 -14.97 -21.00
N CYS A 147 1.46 -13.68 -21.04
CA CYS A 147 2.40 -12.62 -21.43
C CYS A 147 3.25 -12.05 -20.29
N HIS A 148 3.07 -12.52 -19.05
CA HIS A 148 3.80 -12.02 -17.87
C HIS A 148 5.32 -11.98 -18.02
N GLN A 149 5.95 -12.97 -18.69
CA GLN A 149 7.41 -13.01 -18.88
C GLN A 149 7.88 -11.91 -19.84
N PHE A 150 7.17 -11.73 -20.96
CA PHE A 150 7.47 -10.70 -21.94
C PHE A 150 7.33 -9.29 -21.34
N VAL A 151 6.20 -9.04 -20.66
CA VAL A 151 5.95 -7.77 -19.96
C VAL A 151 6.99 -7.54 -18.88
N GLY A 152 7.33 -8.57 -18.09
CA GLY A 152 8.37 -8.49 -17.07
C GLY A 152 9.73 -8.10 -17.64
N SER A 153 10.13 -8.71 -18.76
CA SER A 153 11.41 -8.41 -19.42
C SER A 153 11.49 -6.96 -19.88
N ILE A 154 10.45 -6.45 -20.54
CA ILE A 154 10.38 -5.04 -20.97
C ILE A 154 10.50 -4.10 -19.77
N LEU A 155 9.71 -4.33 -18.72
CA LEU A 155 9.70 -3.47 -17.55
C LEU A 155 11.03 -3.50 -16.78
N ASN A 156 11.69 -4.66 -16.73
CA ASN A 156 13.00 -4.79 -16.11
C ASN A 156 14.07 -4.01 -16.86
N ASN A 157 14.08 -4.09 -18.20
CA ASN A 157 15.03 -3.34 -19.03
C ASN A 157 14.84 -1.82 -18.89
N MET A 158 13.60 -1.37 -18.71
CA MET A 158 13.29 0.05 -18.51
C MET A 158 13.44 0.52 -17.05
N GLN A 159 13.76 -0.37 -16.10
CA GLN A 159 13.70 -0.09 -14.67
C GLN A 159 14.63 1.07 -14.26
N ILE A 160 15.83 1.14 -14.83
CA ILE A 160 16.81 2.20 -14.54
C ILE A 160 16.27 3.56 -15.01
N GLN A 161 15.73 3.63 -16.23
CA GLN A 161 15.17 4.86 -16.79
C GLN A 161 13.94 5.32 -16.00
N ILE A 162 13.05 4.38 -15.67
CA ILE A 162 11.87 4.65 -14.83
C ILE A 162 12.31 5.18 -13.45
N SER A 163 13.28 4.55 -12.80
CA SER A 163 13.78 4.99 -11.49
C SER A 163 14.35 6.41 -11.54
N LYS A 164 15.14 6.74 -12.57
CA LYS A 164 15.65 8.11 -12.77
C LYS A 164 14.52 9.13 -12.96
N GLN A 165 13.49 8.78 -13.73
CA GLN A 165 12.31 9.64 -13.91
C GLN A 165 11.56 9.86 -12.60
N LEU A 166 11.41 8.81 -11.80
CA LEU A 166 10.71 8.85 -10.51
C LEU A 166 11.48 9.63 -9.43
N CYS A 167 12.80 9.74 -9.56
CA CYS A 167 13.64 10.62 -8.74
C CYS A 167 13.72 12.08 -9.25
N SER A 168 13.07 12.42 -10.38
CA SER A 168 13.02 13.79 -10.88
C SER A 168 12.01 14.64 -10.09
N SER A 169 12.04 15.96 -10.33
CA SER A 169 11.07 16.91 -9.75
C SER A 169 9.62 16.71 -10.22
N HIS A 170 9.38 15.89 -11.26
CA HIS A 170 8.06 15.67 -11.85
C HIS A 170 7.76 14.17 -12.02
N PRO A 171 7.64 13.40 -10.92
CA PRO A 171 7.43 11.96 -11.00
C PRO A 171 6.07 11.61 -11.59
N ARG A 172 6.04 10.59 -12.45
CA ARG A 172 4.78 10.12 -13.07
C ARG A 172 4.25 8.90 -12.34
N LEU A 173 3.06 9.01 -11.75
CA LEU A 173 2.44 7.90 -11.03
C LEU A 173 2.18 6.66 -11.89
N PHE A 174 1.93 6.84 -13.19
CA PHE A 174 1.80 5.71 -14.11
C PHE A 174 3.11 4.91 -14.19
N LEU A 175 4.25 5.57 -14.35
CA LEU A 175 5.57 4.94 -14.34
C LEU A 175 5.87 4.30 -12.98
N PHE A 176 5.39 4.88 -11.88
CA PHE A 176 5.51 4.27 -10.56
C PHE A 176 4.72 2.95 -10.44
N GLN A 177 3.53 2.84 -11.04
CA GLN A 177 2.80 1.57 -11.08
C GLN A 177 3.52 0.53 -11.95
N LEU A 178 4.06 0.94 -13.10
CA LEU A 178 4.85 0.06 -13.96
C LEU A 178 6.13 -0.42 -13.27
N TYR A 179 6.81 0.46 -12.53
CA TYR A 179 7.98 0.12 -11.72
C TYR A 179 7.66 -0.99 -10.71
N LYS A 180 6.59 -0.80 -9.92
CA LYS A 180 6.15 -1.80 -8.93
C LYS A 180 5.73 -3.13 -9.57
N LEU A 181 5.03 -3.08 -10.71
CA LEU A 181 4.63 -4.28 -11.45
C LEU A 181 5.84 -5.04 -11.99
N GLY A 182 6.81 -4.34 -12.58
CA GLY A 182 8.05 -4.93 -13.08
C GLY A 182 8.84 -5.62 -11.98
N LEU A 183 9.03 -4.94 -10.83
CA LEU A 183 9.63 -5.52 -9.64
C LEU A 183 8.91 -6.79 -9.18
N TYR A 184 7.58 -6.74 -9.08
CA TYR A 184 6.78 -7.88 -8.63
C TYR A 184 6.89 -9.08 -9.58
N ILE A 185 6.79 -8.86 -10.89
CA ILE A 185 6.96 -9.93 -11.90
C ILE A 185 8.34 -10.55 -11.80
N HIS A 186 9.39 -9.73 -11.76
CA HIS A 186 10.77 -10.19 -11.69
C HIS A 186 11.00 -11.08 -10.46
N LEU A 187 10.63 -10.59 -9.28
CA LEU A 187 10.78 -11.32 -8.01
C LEU A 187 9.94 -12.60 -7.95
N ARG A 188 8.72 -12.60 -8.52
CA ARG A 188 7.89 -13.82 -8.60
C ARG A 188 8.47 -14.88 -9.53
N ASN A 189 9.14 -14.47 -10.59
CA ASN A 189 9.78 -15.41 -11.52
C ASN A 189 11.08 -15.99 -10.95
N SER A 190 11.84 -15.22 -10.18
CA SER A 190 13.10 -15.67 -9.55
C SER A 190 12.90 -16.61 -8.35
N ARG A 191 11.70 -16.66 -7.76
CA ARG A 191 11.37 -17.50 -6.59
C ARG A 191 10.46 -18.69 -6.94
N ARG A 192 10.46 -19.11 -8.20
CA ARG A 192 9.89 -20.39 -8.65
C ARG A 192 10.88 -21.52 -8.47
#